data_AF-A0A349PV63-F1
#
_entry.id   AF-A0A349PV63-F1
#
_cell.length_a   1.000
_cell.length_b   1.000
_cell.length_c   1.000
_cell.angle_alpha   90.00
_cell.angle_beta   90.00
_cell.angle_gamma   90.00
#
_symmetry.space_group_name_H-M   'P 1'
#
loop_
_entity.id
_entity.type
_entity.pdbx_description
1 polymer ?
#
loop_
_entity_poly.entity_id
_entity_poly.type
_entity_poly.pdbx_seq_one_letter_code
_entity_poly.pdbx_strand_id
1 'polypeptide(L)'
;DMPFPECGAMSQGYIGYHLQNAIGNELASRGMNKDVATVVTQVLVDEADPAFQHPTKPVGAFYDKETADRIAAEKGYTMVEDAGRGYRQVVPSPKPIDVIEKNTVKALVDNGTVVITVGGGGIPVVCRDGKLYGTPAVIDKDFASAKLA
;
A
#
# COMPACT_ATOMS: atom_id res chain seq x y z
N ASP A 1 -16.23 5.23 -9.77
CA ASP A 1 -15.07 4.46 -9.28
C ASP A 1 -13.96 5.39 -8.85
N MET A 2 -13.31 5.06 -7.74
CA MET A 2 -12.13 5.76 -7.23
C MET A 2 -10.89 5.13 -7.88
N PRO A 3 -9.91 5.90 -8.38
CA PRO A 3 -8.72 5.29 -8.95
C PRO A 3 -7.91 4.57 -7.86
N PHE A 4 -7.17 3.55 -8.29
CA PHE A 4 -6.56 2.58 -7.39
C PHE A 4 -5.48 3.17 -6.45
N PRO A 5 -4.63 4.13 -6.87
CA PRO A 5 -3.71 4.83 -5.96
C PRO A 5 -4.44 5.52 -4.80
N GLU A 6 -5.58 6.15 -5.05
CA GLU A 6 -6.39 6.84 -4.06
C GLU A 6 -7.02 5.84 -3.09
N CYS A 7 -7.47 4.66 -3.57
CA CYS A 7 -7.86 3.57 -2.68
C CYS A 7 -6.72 3.14 -1.75
N GLY A 8 -5.48 3.09 -2.28
CA GLY A 8 -4.27 2.88 -1.49
C GLY A 8 -4.10 3.94 -0.40
N ALA A 9 -4.20 5.22 -0.77
CA ALA A 9 -4.10 6.33 0.17
C ALA A 9 -5.18 6.30 1.26
N MET A 10 -6.43 6.02 0.89
CA MET A 10 -7.54 5.86 1.83
C MET A 10 -7.29 4.72 2.81
N SER A 11 -6.77 3.59 2.33
CA SER A 11 -6.45 2.44 3.18
C SER A 11 -5.37 2.77 4.22
N GLN A 12 -4.36 3.58 3.85
CA GLN A 12 -3.35 4.04 4.80
C GLN A 12 -3.94 4.94 5.88
N GLY A 13 -4.83 5.86 5.51
CA GLY A 13 -5.54 6.70 6.48
C GLY A 13 -6.40 5.88 7.43
N TYR A 14 -7.18 4.93 6.89
CA TYR A 14 -8.05 4.05 7.67
C TYR A 14 -7.26 3.15 8.65
N ILE A 15 -6.27 2.41 8.15
CA ILE A 15 -5.47 1.49 8.96
C ILE A 15 -4.61 2.28 9.94
N GLY A 16 -3.98 3.36 9.48
CA GLY A 16 -3.13 4.21 10.31
C GLY A 16 -3.89 4.88 11.44
N TYR A 17 -5.11 5.35 11.20
CA TYR A 17 -6.00 5.85 12.26
C TYR A 17 -6.22 4.81 13.37
N HIS A 18 -6.56 3.58 13.01
CA HIS A 18 -6.80 2.54 14.01
C HIS A 18 -5.53 2.18 14.79
N LEU A 19 -4.41 2.05 14.09
CA LEU A 19 -3.12 1.73 14.71
C LEU A 19 -2.63 2.85 15.63
N GLN A 20 -2.63 4.10 15.16
CA GLN A 20 -2.14 5.22 15.95
C GLN A 20 -2.99 5.43 17.21
N ASN A 21 -4.31 5.25 17.11
CA ASN A 21 -5.21 5.39 18.25
C ASN A 21 -4.98 4.27 19.28
N ALA A 22 -4.86 3.02 18.82
CA ALA A 22 -4.60 1.89 19.71
C ALA A 22 -3.24 2.01 20.42
N ILE A 23 -2.17 2.34 19.67
CA ILE A 23 -0.84 2.51 20.24
C ILE A 23 -0.81 3.71 21.19
N GLY A 24 -1.37 4.85 20.80
CA GLY A 24 -1.41 6.06 21.63
C GLY A 24 -2.12 5.83 22.97
N ASN A 25 -3.28 5.16 22.94
CA ASN A 25 -4.02 4.80 24.17
C ASN A 25 -3.19 3.88 25.07
N GLU A 26 -2.46 2.92 24.50
CA GLU A 26 -1.63 2.00 25.28
C GLU A 26 -0.36 2.66 25.82
N LEU A 27 0.22 3.62 25.11
CA LEU A 27 1.33 4.42 25.64
C LEU A 27 0.85 5.27 26.83
N ALA A 28 -0.31 5.91 26.70
CA ALA A 28 -0.92 6.72 27.74
C ALA A 28 -1.29 5.88 28.98
N SER A 29 -1.87 4.69 28.80
CA SER A 29 -2.24 3.79 29.92
C SER A 29 -1.02 3.37 30.76
N ARG A 30 0.17 3.34 30.12
CA ARG A 30 1.45 3.02 30.74
C ARG A 30 2.22 4.24 31.25
N GLY A 31 1.64 5.44 31.16
CA GLY A 31 2.32 6.69 31.55
C GLY A 31 3.51 7.06 30.67
N MET A 32 3.59 6.53 29.44
CA MET A 32 4.65 6.86 28.49
C MET A 32 4.25 8.07 27.63
N ASN A 33 5.01 9.16 27.76
CA ASN A 33 4.81 10.34 26.94
C ASN A 33 5.58 10.22 25.61
N LYS A 34 4.92 9.67 24.58
CA LYS A 34 5.46 9.54 23.21
C LYS A 34 4.38 9.86 22.19
N ASP A 35 4.75 10.63 21.17
CA ASP A 35 3.88 10.89 20.03
C ASP A 35 3.75 9.65 19.14
N VAL A 36 2.59 9.50 18.49
CA VAL A 36 2.33 8.48 17.47
C VAL A 36 1.78 9.18 16.23
N ALA A 37 2.38 8.93 15.07
CA ALA A 37 2.00 9.58 13.82
C ALA A 37 1.87 8.57 12.68
N THR A 38 0.78 8.66 11.94
CA THR A 38 0.63 7.99 10.63
C THR A 38 1.08 8.94 9.52
N VAL A 39 1.99 8.49 8.67
CA VAL A 39 2.44 9.23 7.48
C VAL A 39 1.86 8.56 6.24
N VAL A 40 1.02 9.28 5.50
CA VAL A 40 0.64 8.86 4.14
C VAL A 40 1.89 8.84 3.28
N THR A 41 2.16 7.69 2.67
CA THR A 41 3.47 7.39 2.08
C THR A 41 3.34 6.98 0.62
N GLN A 42 4.10 7.64 -0.25
CA GLN A 42 4.30 7.30 -1.65
C GLN A 42 5.60 6.50 -1.82
N VAL A 43 5.58 5.55 -2.74
CA VAL A 43 6.73 4.71 -3.07
C VAL A 43 6.95 4.72 -4.56
N LEU A 44 8.15 5.17 -4.94
CA LEU A 44 8.58 5.24 -6.33
C LEU A 44 8.79 3.84 -6.89
N VAL A 45 8.26 3.61 -8.09
CA VAL A 45 8.44 2.36 -8.85
C VAL A 45 8.87 2.68 -10.28
N ASP A 46 9.43 1.69 -10.98
CA ASP A 46 9.79 1.83 -12.39
C ASP A 46 8.53 1.76 -13.25
N GLU A 47 8.30 2.73 -14.13
CA GLU A 47 7.20 2.69 -15.10
C GLU A 47 7.35 1.51 -16.07
N ALA A 48 8.58 1.07 -16.33
CA ALA A 48 8.89 -0.06 -17.19
C ALA A 48 8.95 -1.41 -16.46
N ASP A 49 8.55 -1.49 -15.18
CA ASP A 49 8.60 -2.75 -14.43
C ASP A 49 7.74 -3.84 -15.13
N PRO A 50 8.31 -5.03 -15.42
CA PRO A 50 7.57 -6.12 -16.07
C PRO A 50 6.28 -6.54 -15.34
N ALA A 51 6.17 -6.27 -14.04
CA ALA A 51 4.97 -6.55 -13.25
C ALA A 51 3.72 -5.81 -13.76
N PHE A 52 3.87 -4.69 -14.49
CA PHE A 52 2.75 -4.01 -15.13
C PHE A 52 2.15 -4.82 -16.30
N GLN A 53 2.95 -5.64 -16.96
CA GLN A 53 2.49 -6.54 -18.03
C GLN A 53 2.04 -7.90 -17.50
N HIS A 54 2.50 -8.28 -16.30
CA HIS A 54 2.19 -9.55 -15.65
C HIS A 54 1.70 -9.34 -14.20
N PRO A 55 0.42 -8.94 -14.01
CA PRO A 55 -0.18 -8.79 -12.69
C PRO A 55 -0.20 -10.12 -11.93
N THR A 56 0.32 -10.13 -10.71
CA THR A 56 0.42 -11.34 -9.87
C THR A 56 -0.13 -11.19 -8.47
N LYS A 57 -0.28 -9.95 -7.96
CA LYS A 57 -0.61 -9.72 -6.54
C LYS A 57 -2.12 -9.77 -6.31
N PRO A 58 -2.64 -10.74 -5.53
CA PRO A 58 -4.07 -10.84 -5.27
C PRO A 58 -4.53 -9.75 -4.29
N VAL A 59 -5.62 -9.06 -4.62
CA VAL A 59 -6.23 -7.99 -3.82
C VAL A 59 -7.74 -8.20 -3.65
N GLY A 60 -8.33 -7.52 -2.67
CA GLY A 60 -9.78 -7.57 -2.43
C GLY A 60 -10.31 -8.91 -1.94
N ALA A 61 -11.62 -9.08 -2.07
CA ALA A 61 -12.39 -10.23 -1.59
C ALA A 61 -12.19 -11.48 -2.45
N PHE A 62 -12.53 -12.64 -1.88
CA PHE A 62 -12.66 -13.89 -2.61
C PHE A 62 -14.03 -13.98 -3.28
N TYR A 63 -14.05 -14.47 -4.52
CA TYR A 63 -15.24 -14.70 -5.33
C TYR A 63 -15.33 -16.16 -5.74
N ASP A 64 -16.54 -16.66 -5.99
CA ASP A 64 -16.70 -17.88 -6.78
C ASP A 64 -16.35 -17.61 -8.26
N LYS A 65 -16.23 -18.70 -9.03
CA LYS A 65 -15.79 -18.62 -10.44
C LYS A 65 -16.77 -17.79 -11.29
N GLU A 66 -18.07 -18.01 -11.13
CA GLU A 66 -19.10 -17.34 -11.93
C GLU A 66 -19.08 -15.82 -11.70
N THR A 67 -18.98 -15.41 -10.43
CA THR A 67 -18.88 -14.01 -10.05
C THR A 67 -17.58 -13.38 -10.54
N ALA A 68 -16.46 -14.12 -10.46
CA ALA A 68 -15.17 -13.64 -10.96
C ALA A 68 -15.17 -13.45 -12.48
N ASP A 69 -15.72 -14.40 -13.24
CA ASP A 69 -15.84 -14.32 -14.69
C ASP A 69 -16.71 -13.14 -15.11
N ARG A 70 -17.81 -12.89 -14.38
CA ARG A 70 -18.67 -11.71 -14.59
C ARG A 70 -17.93 -10.40 -14.34
N ILE A 71 -17.21 -10.28 -13.22
CA ILE A 71 -16.44 -9.07 -12.88
C ILE A 71 -15.32 -8.85 -13.91
N ALA A 72 -14.63 -9.91 -14.36
CA ALA A 72 -13.61 -9.82 -15.38
C ALA A 72 -14.18 -9.28 -16.70
N ALA A 73 -15.36 -9.77 -17.12
CA ALA A 73 -16.04 -9.29 -18.32
C ALA A 73 -16.53 -7.84 -18.21
N GLU A 74 -17.06 -7.43 -17.05
CA GLU A 74 -17.61 -6.09 -16.83
C GLU A 74 -16.53 -5.02 -16.64
N LYS A 75 -15.45 -5.35 -15.92
CA LYS A 75 -14.45 -4.37 -15.46
C LYS A 75 -13.07 -4.54 -16.09
N GLY A 76 -12.85 -5.58 -16.89
CA GLY A 76 -11.54 -5.90 -17.46
C GLY A 76 -10.51 -6.35 -16.43
N TYR A 77 -10.96 -6.80 -15.25
CA TYR A 77 -10.05 -7.25 -14.19
C TYR A 77 -9.45 -8.60 -14.54
N THR A 78 -8.16 -8.77 -14.26
CA THR A 78 -7.53 -10.09 -14.28
C THR A 78 -7.85 -10.79 -12.97
N MET A 79 -8.51 -11.95 -13.04
CA MET A 79 -8.88 -12.76 -11.88
C MET A 79 -8.05 -14.05 -11.87
N VAL A 80 -7.56 -14.46 -10.72
CA VAL A 80 -6.84 -15.74 -10.56
C VAL A 80 -7.42 -16.54 -9.41
N GLU A 81 -7.32 -17.86 -9.51
CA GLU A 81 -7.62 -18.78 -8.43
C GLU A 81 -6.54 -18.67 -7.33
N ASP A 82 -6.96 -18.58 -6.06
CA ASP A 82 -6.09 -18.40 -4.90
C ASP A 82 -6.21 -19.61 -3.94
N ALA A 83 -5.55 -20.70 -4.33
CA ALA A 83 -5.25 -21.87 -3.49
C ALA A 83 -6.49 -22.55 -2.88
N GLY A 84 -7.51 -22.78 -3.69
CA GLY A 84 -8.75 -23.46 -3.31
C GLY A 84 -9.75 -22.59 -2.55
N ARG A 85 -9.43 -21.31 -2.30
CA ARG A 85 -10.27 -20.39 -1.50
C ARG A 85 -11.21 -19.53 -2.33
N GLY A 86 -11.15 -19.67 -3.66
CA GLY A 86 -11.90 -18.87 -4.62
C GLY A 86 -10.97 -18.04 -5.51
N TYR A 87 -11.55 -17.04 -6.16
CA TYR A 87 -10.91 -16.19 -7.16
C TYR A 87 -10.74 -14.79 -6.63
N ARG A 88 -9.64 -14.14 -6.99
CA ARG A 88 -9.33 -12.76 -6.59
C ARG A 88 -8.80 -11.96 -7.76
N GLN A 89 -9.03 -10.66 -7.72
CA GLN A 89 -8.40 -9.73 -8.64
C GLN A 89 -6.90 -9.73 -8.40
N VAL A 90 -6.12 -9.79 -9.47
CA VAL A 90 -4.68 -9.52 -9.43
C VAL A 90 -4.37 -8.15 -10.00
N VAL A 91 -3.38 -7.51 -9.40
CA VAL A 91 -2.86 -6.21 -9.83
C VAL A 91 -1.34 -6.27 -9.96
N PRO A 92 -0.73 -5.34 -10.71
CA PRO A 92 0.73 -5.21 -10.78
C PRO A 92 1.36 -5.09 -9.39
N SER A 93 2.54 -5.69 -9.22
CA SER A 93 3.33 -5.60 -8.00
C SER A 93 4.79 -5.29 -8.31
N PRO A 94 5.07 -4.06 -8.76
CA PRO A 94 6.41 -3.63 -9.10
C PRO A 94 7.31 -3.52 -7.86
N LYS A 95 8.62 -3.59 -8.07
CA LYS A 95 9.58 -3.47 -6.97
C LYS A 95 9.71 -2.00 -6.52
N PRO A 96 9.81 -1.75 -5.21
CA PRO A 96 10.03 -0.39 -4.71
C PRO A 96 11.45 0.08 -5.05
N ILE A 97 11.54 1.24 -5.69
CA ILE A 97 12.82 1.93 -5.95
C ILE A 97 13.19 2.78 -4.75
N ASP A 98 12.25 3.60 -4.26
CA ASP A 98 12.50 4.57 -3.19
C ASP A 98 11.22 4.94 -2.43
N VAL A 99 11.36 5.35 -1.18
CA VAL A 99 10.26 5.88 -0.37
C VAL A 99 10.33 7.41 -0.38
N ILE A 100 9.30 8.08 -0.86
CA ILE A 100 9.34 9.53 -1.09
C ILE A 100 9.44 10.29 0.24
N GLU A 101 8.63 9.92 1.23
CA GLU A 101 8.59 10.58 2.54
C GLU A 101 9.66 10.08 3.54
N LYS A 102 10.68 9.33 3.09
CA LYS A 102 11.72 8.73 3.97
C LYS A 102 12.41 9.73 4.90
N ASN A 103 12.66 10.96 4.42
CA ASN A 103 13.32 11.98 5.22
C ASN A 103 12.40 12.51 6.34
N THR A 104 11.10 12.63 6.07
CA THR A 104 10.09 12.99 7.07
C THR A 104 9.94 11.88 8.10
N VAL A 105 9.84 10.63 7.66
CA VAL A 105 9.80 9.46 8.54
C VAL A 105 11.04 9.43 9.44
N LYS A 106 12.23 9.60 8.86
CA LYS A 106 13.48 9.64 9.62
C LYS A 106 13.48 10.76 10.67
N ALA A 107 13.07 11.97 10.31
CA ALA A 107 13.02 13.09 11.26
C ALA A 107 12.08 12.82 12.44
N LEU A 108 10.92 12.20 12.20
CA LEU A 108 9.98 11.80 13.25
C LEU A 108 10.56 10.71 14.16
N VAL A 109 11.19 9.69 13.57
CA VAL A 109 11.86 8.62 14.33
C VAL A 109 13.00 9.17 15.17
N ASP A 110 13.84 10.04 14.60
CA ASP A 110 14.97 10.68 15.30
C ASP A 110 14.48 11.55 16.48
N ASN A 111 13.26 12.10 16.40
CA ASN A 111 12.60 12.84 17.48
C ASN A 111 11.89 11.94 18.52
N GLY A 112 11.98 10.61 18.37
CA GLY A 112 11.39 9.64 19.31
C GLY A 112 9.90 9.36 19.11
N THR A 113 9.30 9.84 18.01
CA THR A 113 7.92 9.55 17.63
C THR A 113 7.79 8.09 17.17
N VAL A 114 6.70 7.42 17.54
CA VAL A 114 6.32 6.14 16.95
C VAL A 114 5.66 6.40 15.60
N VAL A 115 6.32 6.01 14.52
CA VAL A 115 5.85 6.30 13.15
C VAL A 115 5.22 5.07 12.51
N ILE A 116 3.99 5.23 12.02
CA ILE A 116 3.30 4.28 11.15
C ILE A 116 3.40 4.82 9.72
N THR A 117 3.98 4.05 8.81
CA THR A 117 4.27 4.48 7.43
C THR A 117 4.27 3.27 6.50
N VAL A 118 4.45 3.48 5.19
CA VAL A 118 4.43 2.46 4.13
C VAL A 118 3.23 1.50 4.23
N GLY A 119 2.08 2.01 4.67
CA GLY A 119 0.87 1.21 4.86
C GLY A 119 0.48 0.51 3.55
N GLY A 120 0.33 -0.82 3.61
CA GLY A 120 0.04 -1.64 2.44
C GLY A 120 1.16 -1.71 1.39
N GLY A 121 2.38 -1.26 1.72
CA GLY A 121 3.52 -1.14 0.79
C GLY A 121 3.74 0.26 0.23
N GLY A 122 2.89 1.23 0.59
CA GLY A 122 2.95 2.59 0.04
C GLY A 122 2.06 2.79 -1.19
N ILE A 123 1.75 4.05 -1.52
CA ILE A 123 1.02 4.42 -2.75
C ILE A 123 2.03 4.38 -3.90
N PRO A 124 1.86 3.50 -4.91
CA PRO A 124 2.81 3.42 -6.00
C PRO A 124 2.75 4.67 -6.87
N VAL A 125 3.92 5.27 -7.11
CA VAL A 125 4.06 6.42 -8.00
C VAL A 125 5.19 6.20 -9.00
N VAL A 126 5.02 6.74 -10.21
CA VAL A 126 6.08 6.86 -11.21
C VAL A 126 6.50 8.32 -11.32
N CYS A 127 7.76 8.56 -11.71
CA CYS A 127 8.27 9.91 -11.93
C CYS A 127 8.38 10.19 -13.43
N ARG A 128 7.71 11.24 -13.91
CA ARG A 128 7.82 11.75 -15.28
C ARG A 128 8.13 13.24 -15.22
N ASP A 129 9.20 13.67 -15.89
CA ASP A 129 9.65 15.06 -15.92
C ASP A 129 9.74 15.73 -14.53
N GLY A 130 10.21 14.97 -13.53
CA GLY A 130 10.35 15.44 -12.15
C GLY A 130 9.05 15.53 -11.35
N LYS A 131 7.93 15.02 -11.88
CA LYS A 131 6.63 15.00 -11.21
C LYS A 131 6.20 13.57 -10.91
N LEU A 132 5.57 13.38 -9.76
CA LEU A 132 5.05 12.09 -9.32
C LEU A 132 3.62 11.90 -9.81
N TYR A 133 3.32 10.71 -10.32
CA TYR A 133 2.00 10.31 -10.78
C TYR A 133 1.63 8.96 -10.16
N GLY A 134 0.45 8.88 -9.54
CA GLY A 134 -0.07 7.62 -9.03
C GLY A 134 -0.26 6.59 -10.15
N THR A 135 0.12 5.34 -9.89
CA THR A 135 -0.03 4.24 -10.85
C THR A 135 -0.80 3.07 -10.23
N PRO A 136 -1.73 2.42 -10.96
CA PRO A 136 -2.57 1.37 -10.39
C PRO A 136 -1.77 0.06 -10.16
N ALA A 137 -1.17 -0.05 -8.98
CA ALA A 137 -0.42 -1.22 -8.53
C ALA A 137 -0.56 -1.42 -7.01
N VAL A 138 -0.10 -2.56 -6.50
CA VAL A 138 0.16 -2.76 -5.06
C VAL A 138 1.59 -3.25 -4.88
N ILE A 139 2.38 -2.48 -4.16
CA ILE A 139 3.76 -2.86 -3.82
C ILE A 139 3.72 -3.90 -2.70
N ASP A 140 4.61 -4.88 -2.77
CA ASP A 140 4.75 -5.81 -1.65
C ASP A 140 5.25 -5.09 -0.39
N LYS A 141 4.47 -5.20 0.69
CA LYS A 141 4.75 -4.51 1.95
C LYS A 141 6.12 -4.88 2.53
N ASP A 142 6.57 -6.11 2.36
CA ASP A 142 7.82 -6.57 2.97
C ASP A 142 9.01 -5.96 2.23
N PHE A 143 8.93 -5.82 0.90
CA PHE A 143 9.94 -5.10 0.13
C PHE A 143 9.93 -3.60 0.42
N ALA A 144 8.75 -2.97 0.57
CA ALA A 144 8.67 -1.56 0.91
C ALA A 144 9.24 -1.28 2.30
N SER A 145 8.91 -2.11 3.29
CA SER A 145 9.48 -2.03 4.64
C SER A 145 10.99 -2.28 4.65
N ALA A 146 11.48 -3.26 3.88
CA ALA A 146 12.92 -3.50 3.73
C ALA A 146 13.65 -2.34 3.04
N LYS A 147 12.98 -1.63 2.13
CA LYS A 147 13.55 -0.44 1.46
C LYS A 147 13.64 0.77 2.39
N LEU A 148 12.72 0.87 3.35
CA LEU A 148 12.68 1.94 4.34
C LEU A 148 13.71 1.76 5.47
N ALA A 149 13.99 0.51 5.85
CA ALA A 149 14.94 0.13 6.91
C ALA A 149 16.40 0.38 6.53
#